data_AF-A0A7S4USL4-F1
#
_entry.id   AF-A0A7S4USL4-F1
#
_cell.length_a   1.000
_cell.length_b   1.000
_cell.length_c   1.000
_cell.angle_alpha   90.00
_cell.angle_beta   90.00
_cell.angle_gamma   90.00
#
_symmetry.space_group_name_H-M   'P 1'
#
loop_
_entity.id
_entity.type
_entity.pdbx_description
1 polymer ?
#
loop_
_entity_poly.entity_id
_entity_poly.type
_entity_poly.pdbx_seq_one_letter_code
_entity_poly.pdbx_strand_id
1 'polypeptide(L)'
;MVLRKWCHLHPSMEFRCFVSNHDLVAISQRDHTNHFPHLSKNYLSIRCTILDFFDDTIQDVFSLPNYVVDVYVDKNDRVWILDFNVWGSQTDSLLFDWTELVSLQQQQQQQQLSQKKEEEEEEEESIETMNTNPEMRIVQTELEVHYNPLASYRAPIDTVNLATDSNGSNSFQEFMKMCERPSQL
;
A
#
# COMPACT_ATOMS: atom_id res chain seq x y z
N MET A 1 9.38 -20.63 4.22
CA MET A 1 8.54 -20.83 3.03
C MET A 1 7.10 -20.93 3.51
N VAL A 2 6.22 -20.06 3.03
CA VAL A 2 4.79 -20.05 3.41
C VAL A 2 3.98 -20.33 2.16
N LEU A 3 3.12 -21.34 2.20
CA LEU A 3 2.20 -21.67 1.12
C LEU A 3 0.81 -21.17 1.49
N ARG A 4 0.22 -20.33 0.63
CA ARG A 4 -1.15 -19.85 0.77
C ARG A 4 -2.04 -20.58 -0.23
N LYS A 5 -3.29 -20.83 0.14
CA LYS A 5 -4.27 -21.40 -0.78
C LYS A 5 -4.47 -20.44 -1.96
N TRP A 6 -4.36 -20.96 -3.19
CA TRP A 6 -4.66 -20.17 -4.38
C TRP A 6 -6.13 -19.72 -4.37
N CYS A 7 -6.34 -18.44 -4.67
CA CYS A 7 -7.66 -17.83 -4.79
C CYS A 7 -7.66 -16.89 -6.01
N HIS A 8 -8.82 -16.77 -6.66
CA HIS A 8 -9.00 -15.89 -7.81
C HIS A 8 -9.51 -14.53 -7.32
N LEU A 9 -8.59 -13.70 -6.83
CA LEU A 9 -8.89 -12.33 -6.40
C LEU A 9 -9.00 -11.43 -7.63
N HIS A 10 -9.96 -10.51 -7.61
CA HIS A 10 -10.10 -9.52 -8.67
C HIS A 10 -9.12 -8.37 -8.42
N PRO A 11 -8.15 -8.09 -9.31
CA PRO A 11 -7.05 -7.16 -9.04
C PRO A 11 -7.50 -5.73 -8.69
N SER A 12 -8.64 -5.29 -9.22
CA SER A 12 -9.18 -3.95 -8.93
C SER A 12 -9.60 -3.74 -7.47
N MET A 13 -9.80 -4.81 -6.71
CA MET A 13 -10.26 -4.76 -5.33
C MET A 13 -9.15 -5.06 -4.32
N GLU A 14 -7.90 -5.02 -4.79
CA GLU A 14 -6.71 -5.08 -3.93
C GLU A 14 -6.22 -3.66 -3.65
N PHE A 15 -5.94 -3.38 -2.37
CA PHE A 15 -5.48 -2.09 -1.90
C PHE A 15 -4.30 -2.23 -0.96
N ARG A 16 -3.41 -1.24 -1.00
CA ARG A 16 -2.30 -1.09 -0.07
C ARG A 16 -2.61 0.05 0.89
N CYS A 17 -2.58 -0.25 2.17
CA CYS A 17 -2.89 0.67 3.26
C CYS A 17 -1.60 1.01 4.00
N PHE A 18 -1.37 2.30 4.22
CA PHE A 18 -0.20 2.83 4.91
C PHE A 18 -0.62 3.25 6.31
N VAL A 19 0.00 2.63 7.31
CA VAL A 19 -0.35 2.83 8.72
C VAL A 19 0.80 3.51 9.42
N SER A 20 0.53 4.63 10.08
CA SER A 20 1.51 5.34 10.88
C SER A 20 0.95 5.71 12.24
N ASN A 21 1.76 5.49 13.28
CA ASN A 21 1.38 5.64 14.67
C ASN A 21 0.03 4.98 15.02
N HIS A 22 -0.17 3.75 14.55
CA HIS A 22 -1.41 2.97 14.69
C HIS A 22 -2.64 3.50 13.94
N ASP A 23 -2.52 4.58 13.17
CA ASP A 23 -3.61 5.15 12.38
C ASP A 23 -3.42 4.89 10.89
N LEU A 24 -4.52 4.67 10.18
CA LEU A 24 -4.52 4.54 8.72
C LEU A 24 -4.39 5.92 8.07
N VAL A 25 -3.25 6.19 7.44
CA VAL A 25 -2.97 7.52 6.86
C VAL A 25 -3.25 7.62 5.36
N ALA A 26 -3.08 6.52 4.61
CA ALA A 26 -3.27 6.52 3.17
C ALA A 26 -3.66 5.13 2.62
N ILE A 27 -4.35 5.13 1.48
CA ILE A 27 -4.78 3.92 0.77
C ILE A 27 -4.48 4.08 -0.73
N SER A 28 -3.82 3.09 -1.33
CA SER A 28 -3.51 3.06 -2.76
C SER A 28 -4.12 1.84 -3.44
N GLN A 29 -4.63 2.01 -4.66
CA GLN A 29 -4.94 0.88 -5.54
C GLN A 29 -3.69 0.02 -5.77
N ARG A 30 -3.79 -1.29 -5.50
CA ARG A 30 -2.62 -2.19 -5.58
C ARG A 30 -2.11 -2.36 -7.00
N ASP A 31 -3.03 -2.52 -7.96
CA ASP A 31 -2.73 -2.58 -9.39
C ASP A 31 -2.84 -1.20 -10.02
N HIS A 32 -1.85 -0.34 -9.77
CA HIS A 32 -1.77 1.01 -10.34
C HIS A 32 -1.47 1.02 -11.85
N THR A 33 -1.33 -0.16 -12.49
CA THR A 33 -1.07 -0.28 -13.93
C THR A 33 -2.33 -0.47 -14.76
N ASN A 34 -3.50 -0.50 -14.13
CA ASN A 34 -4.78 -0.66 -14.81
C ASN A 34 -5.78 0.38 -14.30
N HIS A 35 -6.51 0.99 -15.23
CA HIS A 35 -7.65 1.83 -14.92
C HIS A 35 -8.92 0.95 -14.79
N PHE A 36 -9.62 1.08 -13.67
CA PHE A 36 -10.86 0.36 -13.44
C PHE A 36 -12.03 1.35 -13.27
N PRO A 37 -12.87 1.56 -14.30
CA PRO A 37 -13.90 2.60 -14.29
C PRO A 37 -14.92 2.52 -13.15
N HIS A 38 -15.11 1.35 -12.55
CA HIS A 38 -16.02 1.16 -11.43
C HIS A 38 -15.45 1.72 -10.11
N LEU A 39 -14.13 1.77 -9.95
CA LEU A 39 -13.48 2.33 -8.77
C LEU A 39 -13.76 3.82 -8.65
N SER A 40 -13.74 4.56 -9.75
CA SER A 40 -14.03 6.01 -9.76
C SER A 40 -15.42 6.36 -9.20
N LYS A 41 -16.35 5.41 -9.19
CA LYS A 41 -17.70 5.58 -8.62
C LYS A 41 -17.80 5.11 -7.17
N ASN A 42 -17.01 4.11 -6.80
CA ASN A 42 -17.22 3.35 -5.55
C ASN A 42 -16.08 3.56 -4.53
N TYR A 43 -14.97 4.22 -4.89
CA TYR A 43 -13.78 4.30 -4.03
C TYR A 43 -14.06 4.90 -2.65
N LEU A 44 -15.00 5.86 -2.54
CA LEU A 44 -15.39 6.42 -1.24
C LEU A 44 -16.03 5.36 -0.33
N SER A 45 -16.91 4.52 -0.88
CA SER A 45 -17.53 3.41 -0.14
C SER A 45 -16.47 2.39 0.27
N ILE A 46 -15.57 2.04 -0.65
CA ILE A 46 -14.47 1.10 -0.40
C ILE A 46 -13.54 1.64 0.70
N ARG A 47 -13.23 2.94 0.68
CA ARG A 47 -12.45 3.60 1.71
C ARG A 47 -13.10 3.46 3.08
N CYS A 48 -14.40 3.76 3.19
CA CYS A 48 -15.14 3.59 4.44
C CYS A 48 -15.07 2.13 4.92
N THR A 49 -15.34 1.16 4.04
CA THR A 49 -15.26 -0.27 4.39
C THR A 49 -13.87 -0.69 4.89
N ILE A 50 -12.80 -0.17 4.29
CA ILE A 50 -11.42 -0.46 4.72
C ILE A 50 -11.12 0.22 6.06
N LEU A 51 -11.58 1.46 6.27
CA LEU A 51 -11.39 2.21 7.51
C LEU A 51 -12.11 1.52 8.67
N ASP A 52 -13.40 1.19 8.51
CA ASP A 52 -14.20 0.49 9.52
C ASP A 52 -13.52 -0.85 9.91
N PHE A 53 -13.06 -1.61 8.91
CA PHE A 53 -12.32 -2.85 9.15
C PHE A 53 -10.98 -2.63 9.87
N PHE A 54 -10.26 -1.57 9.53
CA PHE A 54 -8.98 -1.24 10.14
C PHE A 54 -9.17 -0.92 11.62
N ASP A 55 -10.09 -0.03 11.95
CA ASP A 55 -10.40 0.38 13.32
C ASP A 55 -10.87 -0.81 14.17
N ASP A 56 -11.74 -1.68 13.62
CA ASP A 56 -12.29 -2.83 14.35
C ASP A 56 -11.31 -4.00 14.52
N THR A 57 -10.40 -4.22 13.56
CA THR A 57 -9.66 -5.50 13.43
C THR A 57 -8.14 -5.36 13.51
N ILE A 58 -7.60 -4.22 13.10
CA ILE A 58 -6.15 -4.04 12.92
C ILE A 58 -5.57 -3.04 13.93
N GLN A 59 -6.25 -1.92 14.15
CA GLN A 59 -5.80 -0.86 15.05
C GLN A 59 -5.53 -1.44 16.44
N ASP A 60 -4.39 -1.06 17.03
CA ASP A 60 -3.89 -1.51 18.33
C ASP A 60 -3.69 -3.03 18.56
N VAL A 61 -4.01 -3.88 17.57
CA VAL A 61 -3.73 -5.32 17.64
C VAL A 61 -2.26 -5.61 17.33
N PHE A 62 -1.67 -4.85 16.41
CA PHE A 62 -0.29 -5.02 15.98
C PHE A 62 0.66 -4.16 16.82
N SER A 63 1.75 -4.75 17.33
CA SER A 63 2.66 -4.06 18.26
C SER A 63 3.53 -2.98 17.62
N LEU A 64 3.66 -2.98 16.29
CA LEU A 64 4.46 -1.98 15.58
C LEU A 64 3.57 -0.77 15.23
N PRO A 65 4.04 0.46 15.46
CA PRO A 65 3.25 1.66 15.20
C PRO A 65 3.17 2.01 13.71
N ASN A 66 4.15 1.59 12.91
CA ASN A 66 4.21 1.92 11.48
C ASN A 66 4.41 0.66 10.66
N TYR A 67 3.54 0.45 9.68
CA TYR A 67 3.60 -0.70 8.78
C TYR A 67 2.74 -0.42 7.54
N VAL A 68 2.84 -1.33 6.57
CA VAL A 68 2.00 -1.32 5.38
C VAL A 68 1.22 -2.63 5.36
N VAL A 69 -0.07 -2.57 5.07
CA VAL A 69 -0.92 -3.76 4.97
C VAL A 69 -1.61 -3.80 3.61
N ASP A 70 -1.53 -4.94 2.93
CA ASP A 70 -2.25 -5.20 1.70
C ASP A 70 -3.58 -5.87 2.06
N VAL A 71 -4.68 -5.36 1.53
CA VAL A 71 -6.03 -5.86 1.79
C VAL A 71 -6.79 -6.13 0.49
N TYR A 72 -7.76 -7.03 0.56
CA TYR A 72 -8.70 -7.33 -0.52
C TYR A 72 -10.14 -7.10 -0.05
N VAL A 73 -10.93 -6.37 -0.83
CA VAL A 73 -12.35 -6.15 -0.56
C VAL A 73 -13.18 -7.06 -1.46
N ASP A 74 -13.97 -7.96 -0.87
CA ASP A 74 -14.82 -8.85 -1.65
C ASP A 74 -16.16 -8.19 -2.06
N LYS A 75 -16.92 -8.89 -2.91
CA LYS A 75 -18.21 -8.41 -3.43
C LYS A 75 -19.32 -8.21 -2.38
N ASN A 76 -19.11 -8.68 -1.15
CA ASN A 76 -20.03 -8.54 -0.03
C ASN A 76 -19.48 -7.53 0.99
N ASP A 77 -18.56 -6.66 0.57
CA ASP A 77 -17.90 -5.64 1.39
C ASP A 77 -17.14 -6.21 2.59
N ARG A 78 -16.64 -7.45 2.48
CA ARG A 78 -15.76 -8.04 3.48
C ARG A 78 -14.31 -7.80 3.12
N VAL A 79 -13.53 -7.34 4.08
CA VAL A 79 -12.10 -7.07 3.92
C VAL A 79 -11.27 -8.27 4.38
N TRP A 80 -10.26 -8.61 3.59
CA TRP A 80 -9.35 -9.72 3.84
C TRP A 80 -7.92 -9.20 3.86
N ILE A 81 -7.16 -9.51 4.91
CA ILE A 81 -5.73 -9.18 4.95
C ILE A 81 -4.96 -10.12 4.01
N LEU A 82 -4.25 -9.53 3.05
CA LEU A 82 -3.37 -10.24 2.14
C LEU A 82 -1.95 -10.30 2.67
N ASP A 83 -1.36 -9.18 3.07
CA ASP A 83 0.04 -9.21 3.52
C ASP A 83 0.39 -8.02 4.42
N PHE A 84 1.44 -8.18 5.20
CA PHE A 84 2.05 -7.08 5.95
C PHE A 84 3.46 -6.82 5.42
N ASN A 85 3.80 -5.54 5.27
CA ASN A 85 5.07 -5.06 4.76
C ASN A 85 5.64 -3.99 5.69
N VAL A 86 6.95 -3.74 5.56
CA VAL A 86 7.66 -2.75 6.37
C VAL A 86 7.33 -1.34 5.89
N TRP A 87 7.18 -0.41 6.83
CA TRP A 87 7.11 1.03 6.52
C TRP A 87 8.48 1.55 6.06
N GLY A 88 8.62 1.88 4.78
CA GLY A 88 9.81 2.50 4.20
C GLY A 88 10.04 2.10 2.75
N SER A 89 11.08 2.67 2.14
CA SER A 89 11.40 2.56 0.70
C SER A 89 11.62 1.14 0.15
N GLN A 90 11.72 0.14 1.01
CA GLN A 90 11.77 -1.29 0.63
C GLN A 90 10.41 -1.78 0.11
N THR A 91 9.32 -1.12 0.50
CA THR A 91 7.96 -1.43 0.08
C THR A 91 7.53 -0.47 -1.02
N ASP A 92 7.02 -0.96 -2.13
CA ASP A 92 6.51 -0.11 -3.22
C ASP A 92 5.36 0.80 -2.72
N SER A 93 5.49 2.12 -2.91
CA SER A 93 4.50 3.13 -2.50
C SER A 93 3.35 3.32 -3.49
N LEU A 94 3.44 2.70 -4.68
CA LEU A 94 2.39 2.67 -5.71
C LEU A 94 1.98 4.08 -6.16
N LEU A 95 0.75 4.53 -5.85
CA LEU A 95 0.24 5.85 -6.23
C LEU A 95 0.67 6.98 -5.27
N PHE A 96 1.60 6.68 -4.37
CA PHE A 96 2.22 7.66 -3.48
C PHE A 96 3.74 7.68 -3.64
N ASP A 97 4.35 8.77 -3.20
CA ASP A 97 5.79 8.87 -2.96
C ASP A 97 6.12 8.63 -1.47
N TRP A 98 7.25 8.00 -1.19
CA TRP A 98 7.68 7.81 0.21
C TRP A 98 7.97 9.12 0.93
N THR A 99 8.42 10.15 0.20
CA THR A 99 8.68 11.47 0.76
C THR A 99 7.40 12.14 1.27
N GLU A 100 6.28 12.01 0.55
CA GLU A 100 5.00 12.54 1.02
C GLU A 100 4.41 11.70 2.16
N LEU A 101 4.53 10.36 2.12
CA LEU A 101 4.06 9.49 3.22
C LEU A 101 4.80 9.79 4.54
N VAL A 102 6.12 10.01 4.48
CA VAL A 102 6.91 10.43 5.64
C VAL A 102 6.51 11.83 6.12
N SER A 103 6.15 12.72 5.20
CA SER A 103 5.65 14.07 5.55
C SER A 103 4.30 13.99 6.27
N LEU A 104 3.38 13.12 5.80
CA LEU A 104 2.10 12.86 6.46
C LEU A 104 2.29 12.32 7.88
N GLN A 105 3.20 11.36 8.06
CA GLN A 105 3.58 10.83 9.37
C GLN A 105 4.08 11.95 10.31
N GLN A 106 4.93 12.86 9.83
CA GLN A 106 5.44 13.97 10.63
C GLN A 106 4.35 14.98 11.01
N GLN A 107 3.44 15.28 10.08
CA GLN A 107 2.31 16.18 10.32
C GLN A 107 1.37 15.62 11.40
N GLN A 108 1.06 14.32 11.32
CA GLN A 108 0.24 13.63 12.32
C GLN A 108 0.86 13.68 13.72
N GLN A 109 2.17 13.39 13.83
CA GLN A 109 2.87 13.47 15.12
C GLN A 109 2.85 14.87 15.72
N GLN A 110 2.99 15.91 14.89
CA GLN A 110 2.89 17.31 15.33
C GLN A 110 1.49 17.64 15.83
N GLN A 111 0.44 17.18 15.14
CA GLN A 111 -0.95 17.40 15.54
C GLN A 111 -1.26 16.73 16.88
N GLN A 112 -0.85 15.48 17.07
CA GLN A 112 -1.04 14.76 18.34
C GLN A 112 -0.27 15.40 19.51
N LEU A 113 0.94 15.91 19.27
CA LEU A 113 1.72 16.65 20.28
C LEU A 113 1.07 17.98 20.68
N SER A 114 0.44 18.67 19.73
CA SER A 114 -0.31 19.90 20.01
C SER A 114 -1.57 19.63 20.82
N GLN A 115 -2.36 18.62 20.43
CA GLN A 115 -3.60 18.24 21.11
C GLN A 115 -3.34 17.77 22.55
N LYS A 116 -2.30 16.96 22.77
CA LYS A 116 -1.94 16.50 24.12
C LYS A 116 -1.54 17.62 25.07
N LYS A 117 -1.01 18.74 24.56
CA LYS A 117 -0.74 19.94 25.38
C LYS A 117 -2.00 20.72 25.72
N GLU A 118 -3.01 20.68 24.85
CA GLU A 118 -4.31 21.33 25.07
C GLU A 118 -5.19 20.47 26.02
N GLU A 119 -5.14 19.13 25.90
CA GLU A 119 -5.83 18.19 26.80
C GLU A 119 -5.24 18.14 28.22
N GLU A 120 -3.96 18.47 28.41
CA GLU A 120 -3.37 18.66 29.76
C GLU A 120 -3.92 19.93 30.47
N GLU A 121 -4.64 20.81 29.77
CA GLU A 121 -5.29 22.01 30.33
C GLU A 121 -6.81 21.87 30.55
N GLU A 122 -7.48 20.86 29.96
CA GLU A 122 -8.92 20.60 30.14
C GLU A 122 -9.19 19.13 30.54
N GLU A 123 -9.47 18.88 31.83
CA GLU A 123 -9.87 17.56 32.34
C GLU A 123 -11.29 17.17 31.89
N GLU A 124 -11.39 15.94 31.37
CA GLU A 124 -12.58 15.11 31.15
C GLU A 124 -13.61 15.58 30.09
N GLU A 125 -13.52 15.03 28.87
CA GLU A 125 -14.69 14.46 28.18
C GLU A 125 -14.27 13.45 27.09
N SER A 126 -15.18 12.53 26.77
CA SER A 126 -15.00 11.29 26.02
C SER A 126 -14.13 11.34 24.76
N ILE A 127 -13.22 10.36 24.64
CA ILE A 127 -12.41 10.07 23.44
C ILE A 127 -13.34 9.79 22.25
N GLU A 128 -13.62 10.81 21.43
CA GLU A 128 -14.06 10.60 20.05
C GLU A 128 -12.82 10.20 19.25
N THR A 129 -12.79 8.96 18.76
CA THR A 129 -11.75 8.48 17.84
C THR A 129 -11.65 9.48 16.69
N MET A 130 -10.50 10.16 16.59
CA MET A 130 -10.28 11.17 15.56
C MET A 130 -10.51 10.54 14.18
N ASN A 131 -11.55 11.03 13.48
CA ASN A 131 -11.82 10.70 12.08
C ASN A 131 -10.67 11.20 11.20
N THR A 132 -9.54 10.49 11.21
CA THR A 132 -8.54 10.61 10.15
C THR A 132 -9.18 9.96 8.93
N ASN A 133 -9.54 10.78 7.94
CA ASN A 133 -10.13 10.28 6.70
C ASN A 133 -8.96 10.02 5.74
N PRO A 134 -8.46 8.77 5.63
CA PRO A 134 -7.25 8.51 4.88
C PRO A 134 -7.39 8.97 3.44
N GLU A 135 -6.30 9.49 2.88
CA GLU A 135 -6.26 9.81 1.46
C GLU A 135 -6.27 8.50 0.67
N MET A 136 -7.31 8.29 -0.15
CA MET A 136 -7.38 7.14 -1.06
C MET A 136 -7.09 7.58 -2.48
N ARG A 137 -6.04 7.00 -3.08
CA ARG A 137 -5.68 7.20 -4.48
C ARG A 137 -5.97 5.95 -5.30
N ILE A 138 -6.63 6.17 -6.44
CA ILE A 138 -6.90 5.18 -7.47
C ILE A 138 -6.46 5.75 -8.82
N VAL A 139 -6.22 4.88 -9.80
CA VAL A 139 -5.99 5.31 -11.18
C VAL A 139 -7.30 5.87 -11.72
N GLN A 140 -7.37 7.14 -12.10
CA GLN A 140 -8.62 7.78 -12.53
C GLN A 140 -8.84 7.70 -14.03
N THR A 141 -7.76 7.63 -14.81
CA THR A 141 -7.83 7.56 -16.27
C THR A 141 -6.81 6.57 -16.83
N GLU A 142 -7.05 6.08 -18.06
CA GLU A 142 -6.11 5.19 -18.76
C GLU A 142 -4.76 5.85 -19.06
N LEU A 143 -4.71 7.20 -19.09
CA LEU A 143 -3.50 7.97 -19.41
C LEU A 143 -2.55 8.09 -18.21
N GLU A 144 -3.04 7.88 -16.99
CA GLU A 144 -2.28 7.91 -15.73
C GLU A 144 -1.65 6.55 -15.39
N VAL A 145 -1.83 5.55 -16.25
CA VAL A 145 -1.27 4.22 -16.07
C VAL A 145 0.24 4.28 -16.32
N HIS A 146 1.02 4.27 -15.24
CA HIS A 146 2.47 4.10 -15.33
C HIS A 146 2.78 2.61 -15.56
N TYR A 147 3.48 2.30 -16.64
CA TYR A 147 3.94 0.95 -16.91
C TYR A 147 4.91 0.49 -15.82
N ASN A 148 4.56 -0.55 -15.08
CA ASN A 148 5.51 -1.22 -14.18
C ASN A 148 6.19 -2.37 -14.94
N PRO A 149 7.42 -2.18 -15.45
CA PRO A 149 8.12 -3.19 -16.24
C PRO A 149 8.40 -4.48 -15.49
N LEU A 150 8.28 -4.50 -14.16
CA LEU A 150 8.62 -5.64 -13.31
C LEU A 150 7.39 -6.40 -12.81
N ALA A 151 6.21 -5.77 -12.84
CA ALA A 151 4.95 -6.41 -12.44
C ALA A 151 4.60 -7.61 -13.33
N SER A 152 4.98 -7.56 -14.61
CA SER A 152 4.78 -8.65 -15.57
C SER A 152 5.68 -9.87 -15.31
N TYR A 153 6.85 -9.68 -14.68
CA TYR A 153 7.83 -10.75 -14.57
C TYR A 153 7.74 -11.57 -13.29
N ARG A 154 7.00 -11.11 -12.24
CA ARG A 154 7.03 -11.74 -10.89
C ARG A 154 8.46 -12.15 -10.49
N ALA A 155 9.43 -11.34 -10.90
CA ALA A 155 10.81 -11.75 -10.87
C ALA A 155 11.32 -11.66 -9.43
N PRO A 156 12.20 -12.59 -9.00
CA PRO A 156 12.81 -12.52 -7.67
C PRO A 156 13.43 -11.13 -7.43
N ILE A 157 13.35 -10.62 -6.20
CA ILE A 157 13.87 -9.30 -5.81
C ILE A 157 15.32 -9.08 -6.29
N ASP A 158 16.12 -10.14 -6.31
CA ASP A 158 17.51 -10.12 -6.80
C ASP A 158 17.64 -9.68 -8.27
N THR A 159 16.65 -10.00 -9.11
CA THR A 159 16.63 -9.59 -10.53
C THR A 159 16.28 -8.11 -10.71
N VAL A 160 15.50 -7.55 -9.79
CA VAL A 160 15.12 -6.14 -9.77
C VAL A 160 16.30 -5.28 -9.36
N ASN A 161 17.00 -5.69 -8.30
CA ASN A 161 18.23 -5.02 -7.83
C ASN A 161 19.31 -4.97 -8.93
N LEU A 162 19.42 -6.05 -9.72
CA LEU A 162 20.35 -6.13 -10.85
C LEU A 162 20.03 -5.14 -11.98
N ALA A 163 18.75 -4.79 -12.15
CA ALA A 163 18.29 -3.85 -13.18
C ALA A 163 18.40 -2.38 -12.76
N THR A 164 18.37 -2.10 -11.46
CA THR A 164 18.39 -0.73 -10.91
C THR A 164 19.77 -0.20 -10.56
N ASP A 165 20.80 -1.05 -10.54
CA ASP A 165 22.17 -0.62 -10.27
C ASP A 165 22.72 0.24 -11.42
N SER A 166 23.19 1.44 -11.10
CA SER A 166 23.73 2.42 -12.07
C SER A 166 25.00 1.97 -12.79
N ASN A 167 25.62 0.85 -12.36
CA ASN A 167 26.74 0.18 -13.02
C ASN A 167 26.33 -1.13 -13.73
N GLY A 168 25.04 -1.49 -13.73
CA GLY A 168 24.52 -2.85 -13.99
C GLY A 168 23.85 -3.09 -15.34
N SER A 169 23.89 -2.15 -16.30
CA SER A 169 23.25 -2.37 -17.61
C SER A 169 23.78 -3.61 -18.34
N ASN A 170 25.03 -3.99 -18.08
CA ASN A 170 25.65 -5.19 -18.66
C ASN A 170 25.24 -6.49 -17.93
N SER A 171 25.04 -6.46 -16.61
CA SER A 171 24.71 -7.66 -15.82
C SER A 171 23.28 -8.12 -16.06
N PHE A 172 22.33 -7.18 -16.19
CA PHE A 172 20.94 -7.51 -16.54
C PHE A 172 20.82 -8.07 -17.96
N GLN A 173 21.54 -7.50 -18.94
CA GLN A 173 21.57 -8.03 -20.31
C GLN A 173 22.19 -9.43 -20.37
N GLU A 174 23.23 -9.70 -19.58
CA GLU A 174 23.87 -11.01 -19.51
C GLU A 174 22.95 -12.05 -18.86
N PHE A 175 22.22 -11.68 -17.80
CA PHE A 175 21.18 -12.51 -17.21
C PHE A 175 20.06 -12.86 -18.21
N MET A 176 19.60 -11.88 -19.01
CA MET A 176 18.58 -12.13 -20.04
C MET A 176 19.06 -13.09 -21.13
N LYS A 177 20.34 -13.02 -21.54
CA LYS A 177 20.94 -13.99 -22.47
C LYS A 177 20.97 -15.41 -21.91
N MET A 178 21.15 -15.58 -20.60
CA MET A 178 21.12 -16.91 -19.96
C MET A 178 19.71 -17.52 -19.89
N CYS A 179 18.67 -16.70 -20.04
CA CYS A 179 17.28 -17.14 -20.03
C CYS A 179 16.75 -17.55 -21.43
N GLU A 180 17.55 -17.36 -22.48
CA GLU A 180 17.20 -17.83 -23.82
C GLU A 180 17.33 -19.36 -23.90
N ARG A 181 16.26 -20.04 -24.32
CA ARG A 181 16.24 -21.51 -24.41
C ARG A 181 17.21 -21.98 -25.51
N PRO A 182 17.92 -23.10 -25.31
CA PRO A 182 18.88 -23.67 -26.25
C PRO A 182 18.20 -24.38 -27.45
N SER A 183 17.14 -23.79 -28.00
CA SER A 183 16.45 -24.25 -29.21
C SER A 183 16.55 -23.24 -30.37
N GLN A 184 17.39 -22.21 -30.24
CA GLN A 184 17.68 -21.23 -31.29
C GLN A 184 19.19 -20.95 -31.43
N LEU A 185 20.01 -22.01 -31.40
CA LEU A 185 21.38 -22.02 -31.92
C LEU A 185 21.47 -23.02 -33.07
#